data_AF-A0A6A7VSX9-F1
#
_entry.id   AF-A0A6A7VSX9-F1
#
_cell.length_a   1.000
_cell.length_b   1.000
_cell.length_c   1.000
_cell.angle_alpha   90.00
_cell.angle_beta   90.00
_cell.angle_gamma   90.00
#
_symmetry.space_group_name_H-M   'P 1'
#
loop_
_entity.id
_entity.type
_entity.pdbx_description
1 polymer ?
#
loop_
_entity_poly.entity_id
_entity_poly.type
_entity_poly.pdbx_seq_one_letter_code
_entity_poly.pdbx_strand_id
1 'polypeptide(L)'
;MDKFEKILDIIDHQEKYSDEEIREILQDEECRKLYQTMMEVDSALENPSPIINIDEEWEKFSQEHQLQEKATHPITSWRKLAASIAGFVLISGIAFAAIHTYIKRSQEPTQVIADTHPEVVKSDSAKQVAAKDSLTHPKPEKPAIHKTFENVAFEQMISEIASYYDLQVKFENNEDKTLRLYYEWNSHSSIENIVKELNQFENVNIELQQNELIVK
;
A
#
# COMPACT_ATOMS: atom_id res chain seq x y z
N MET A 1 -38.24 -38.86 -26.14
CA MET A 1 -37.70 -38.23 -24.93
C MET A 1 -36.24 -37.96 -25.18
N ASP A 2 -35.73 -36.80 -24.77
CA ASP A 2 -34.30 -36.50 -24.89
C ASP A 2 -33.48 -37.40 -23.94
N LYS A 3 -32.21 -37.64 -24.27
CA LYS A 3 -31.31 -38.50 -23.48
C LYS A 3 -31.10 -37.97 -22.05
N PHE A 4 -31.07 -36.64 -21.87
CA PHE A 4 -30.92 -36.02 -20.55
C PHE A 4 -32.21 -36.08 -19.74
N GLU A 5 -33.37 -35.85 -20.36
CA GLU A 5 -34.68 -36.00 -19.71
C GLU A 5 -34.89 -37.44 -19.22
N LYS A 6 -34.42 -38.42 -19.99
CA LYS A 6 -34.47 -39.83 -19.59
C LYS A 6 -33.56 -40.12 -18.39
N ILE A 7 -32.44 -39.41 -18.23
CA ILE A 7 -31.54 -39.56 -17.06
C ILE A 7 -32.16 -38.96 -15.80
N LEU A 8 -32.80 -37.80 -15.91
CA LEU A 8 -33.52 -37.20 -14.79
C LEU A 8 -34.64 -38.14 -14.31
N ASP A 9 -35.38 -38.73 -15.25
CA ASP A 9 -36.44 -39.70 -14.92
C ASP A 9 -35.86 -41.01 -14.32
N ILE A 10 -34.68 -41.46 -14.75
CA ILE A 10 -33.97 -42.60 -14.14
C ILE A 10 -33.55 -42.29 -12.70
N ILE A 11 -33.11 -41.07 -12.41
CA ILE A 11 -32.68 -40.66 -11.06
C ILE A 11 -33.90 -40.63 -10.13
N ASP A 12 -35.02 -40.07 -10.57
CA ASP A 12 -36.26 -39.99 -9.78
C ASP A 12 -36.96 -41.35 -9.64
N HIS A 13 -36.83 -42.24 -10.64
CA HIS A 13 -37.61 -43.48 -10.76
C HIS A 13 -36.79 -44.66 -11.29
N GLN A 14 -35.68 -44.97 -10.63
CA GLN A 14 -34.75 -46.02 -11.05
C GLN A 14 -35.43 -47.39 -11.24
N GLU A 15 -36.48 -47.69 -10.47
CA GLU A 15 -37.23 -48.96 -10.53
C GLU A 15 -37.98 -49.20 -11.85
N LYS A 16 -38.18 -48.15 -12.67
CA LYS A 16 -38.87 -48.24 -13.95
C LYS A 16 -37.98 -48.71 -15.09
N TYR A 17 -36.67 -48.76 -14.90
CA TYR A 17 -35.68 -49.04 -15.94
C TYR A 17 -34.92 -50.32 -15.65
N SER A 18 -34.64 -51.09 -16.70
CA SER A 18 -33.77 -52.25 -16.58
C SER A 18 -32.29 -51.85 -16.52
N ASP A 19 -31.46 -52.68 -15.89
CA ASP A 19 -30.02 -52.46 -15.81
C ASP A 19 -29.36 -52.27 -17.18
N GLU A 20 -29.88 -52.95 -18.21
CA GLU A 20 -29.35 -52.85 -19.58
C GLU A 20 -29.66 -51.48 -20.21
N GLU A 21 -30.87 -50.96 -20.01
CA GLU A 21 -31.26 -49.63 -20.50
C GLU A 21 -30.47 -48.51 -19.83
N ILE A 22 -30.21 -48.65 -18.52
CA ILE A 22 -29.35 -47.73 -17.78
C ILE A 22 -27.93 -47.78 -18.33
N ARG A 23 -27.38 -48.99 -18.55
CA ARG A 23 -26.03 -49.17 -19.09
C ARG A 23 -25.88 -48.58 -20.50
N GLU A 24 -26.87 -48.78 -21.36
CA GLU A 24 -26.89 -48.25 -22.73
C GLU A 24 -26.79 -46.72 -22.72
N ILE A 25 -27.60 -46.05 -21.89
CA ILE A 25 -27.61 -44.59 -21.79
C ILE A 25 -26.30 -44.05 -21.19
N LEU A 26 -25.74 -44.74 -20.21
CA LEU A 26 -24.48 -44.37 -19.56
C LEU A 26 -23.23 -44.67 -20.43
N GLN A 27 -23.38 -45.26 -21.62
CA GLN A 27 -22.27 -45.35 -22.58
C GLN A 27 -21.89 -43.97 -23.14
N ASP A 28 -22.86 -43.05 -23.21
CA ASP A 28 -22.63 -41.67 -23.62
C ASP A 28 -21.95 -40.88 -22.48
N GLU A 29 -20.88 -40.17 -22.81
CA GLU A 29 -20.04 -39.49 -21.83
C GLU A 29 -20.79 -38.36 -21.09
N GLU A 30 -21.58 -37.57 -21.82
CA GLU A 30 -22.36 -36.48 -21.25
C GLU A 30 -23.45 -37.02 -20.31
N CYS A 31 -24.09 -38.11 -20.71
CA CYS A 31 -25.08 -38.81 -19.91
C CYS A 31 -24.49 -39.35 -18.60
N ARG A 32 -23.35 -40.03 -18.68
CA ARG A 32 -22.65 -40.55 -17.51
C ARG A 32 -22.25 -39.45 -16.54
N LYS A 33 -21.76 -38.32 -17.06
CA LYS A 33 -21.35 -37.17 -16.26
C LYS A 33 -22.54 -36.53 -15.54
N LEU A 34 -23.67 -36.38 -16.24
CA LEU A 34 -24.90 -35.85 -15.63
C LEU A 34 -25.40 -36.77 -14.51
N TYR A 35 -25.49 -38.07 -14.78
CA TYR A 35 -25.92 -39.06 -13.80
C TYR A 35 -25.05 -39.03 -12.53
N GLN A 36 -23.72 -39.02 -12.70
CA GLN A 36 -22.80 -38.94 -11.57
C GLN A 36 -22.94 -37.62 -10.79
N THR A 37 -23.04 -36.49 -11.48
CA THR A 37 -23.17 -35.17 -10.83
C THR A 37 -24.44 -35.11 -9.99
N MET A 38 -25.56 -35.59 -10.53
CA MET A 38 -26.82 -35.60 -9.79
C MET A 38 -26.78 -36.54 -8.58
N MET A 39 -26.19 -37.73 -8.73
CA MET A 39 -25.96 -38.64 -7.60
C MET A 39 -25.09 -38.02 -6.49
N GLU A 40 -24.05 -37.26 -6.87
CA GLU A 40 -23.21 -36.54 -5.91
C GLU A 40 -23.98 -35.42 -5.19
N VAL A 41 -24.85 -34.70 -5.91
CA VAL A 41 -25.74 -33.68 -5.32
C VAL A 41 -26.73 -34.29 -4.34
N ASP A 42 -27.43 -35.36 -4.73
CA ASP A 42 -28.38 -36.05 -3.85
C ASP A 42 -27.68 -36.61 -2.61
N SER A 43 -26.49 -37.18 -2.77
CA SER A 43 -25.68 -37.66 -1.65
C SER A 43 -25.26 -36.54 -0.69
N ALA A 44 -24.89 -35.37 -1.22
CA ALA A 44 -24.56 -34.20 -0.43
C ALA A 44 -25.78 -33.57 0.27
N LEU A 45 -26.98 -33.76 -0.28
CA LEU A 45 -28.24 -33.31 0.33
C LEU A 45 -28.76 -34.29 1.40
N GLU A 46 -28.62 -35.60 1.19
CA GLU A 46 -29.02 -36.63 2.16
C GLU A 46 -28.08 -36.69 3.37
N ASN A 47 -26.78 -36.51 3.12
CA ASN A 47 -25.76 -36.36 4.15
C ASN A 47 -25.21 -34.94 4.07
N PRO A 48 -25.99 -33.92 4.50
CA PRO A 48 -25.44 -32.59 4.61
C PRO A 48 -24.23 -32.71 5.53
N SER A 49 -23.09 -32.22 5.06
CA SER A 49 -21.95 -32.00 5.96
C SER A 49 -22.49 -31.31 7.21
N PRO A 50 -22.01 -31.67 8.42
CA PRO A 50 -22.44 -30.99 9.63
C PRO A 50 -22.44 -29.49 9.34
N ILE A 51 -23.53 -28.78 9.65
CA ILE A 51 -23.61 -27.35 9.40
C ILE A 51 -22.46 -26.72 10.18
N ILE A 52 -21.35 -26.50 9.49
CA ILE A 52 -20.13 -25.96 10.08
C ILE A 52 -20.46 -24.50 10.35
N ASN A 53 -20.49 -24.15 11.64
CA ASN A 53 -20.56 -22.77 12.04
C ASN A 53 -19.23 -22.11 11.65
N ILE A 54 -19.27 -21.34 10.56
CA ILE A 54 -18.08 -20.70 9.98
C ILE A 54 -17.39 -19.82 11.04
N ASP A 55 -18.16 -19.13 11.87
CA ASP A 55 -17.60 -18.25 12.90
C ASP A 55 -16.89 -19.05 13.99
N GLU A 56 -17.43 -20.20 14.38
CA GLU A 56 -16.86 -21.05 15.44
C GLU A 56 -15.58 -21.76 14.98
N GLU A 57 -15.57 -22.30 13.75
CA GLU A 57 -14.35 -22.89 13.18
C GLU A 57 -13.31 -21.82 12.83
N TRP A 58 -13.72 -20.62 12.43
CA TRP A 58 -12.81 -19.50 12.22
C TRP A 58 -12.21 -19.00 13.54
N GLU A 59 -13.00 -18.91 14.61
CA GLU A 59 -12.48 -18.57 15.93
C GLU A 59 -11.48 -19.62 16.42
N LYS A 60 -11.83 -20.90 16.30
CA LYS A 60 -10.96 -22.02 16.68
C LYS A 60 -9.65 -22.03 15.89
N PHE A 61 -9.72 -21.87 14.57
CA PHE A 61 -8.54 -21.73 13.72
C PHE A 61 -7.71 -20.49 14.11
N SER A 62 -8.37 -19.35 14.31
CA SER A 62 -7.69 -18.13 14.71
C SER A 62 -7.01 -18.28 16.08
N GLN A 63 -7.61 -19.00 17.01
CA GLN A 63 -7.05 -19.24 18.35
C GLN A 63 -5.86 -20.19 18.29
N GLU A 64 -5.94 -21.24 17.49
CA GLU A 64 -4.84 -22.19 17.25
C GLU A 64 -3.65 -21.51 16.55
N HIS A 65 -3.91 -20.55 15.65
CA HIS A 65 -2.88 -19.85 14.88
C HIS A 65 -2.45 -18.48 15.44
N GLN A 66 -3.18 -17.86 16.37
CA GLN A 66 -2.81 -16.58 17.02
C GLN A 66 -1.64 -16.71 18.00
N LEU A 67 -1.26 -17.92 18.40
CA LEU A 67 -0.15 -18.12 19.34
C LEU A 67 1.25 -17.94 18.71
N GLN A 68 1.34 -17.71 17.39
CA GLN A 68 2.64 -17.55 16.72
C GLN A 68 3.08 -16.10 16.48
N GLU A 69 2.20 -15.10 16.61
CA GLU A 69 2.58 -13.67 16.49
C GLU A 69 2.85 -12.96 17.83
N LYS A 70 2.60 -13.64 18.96
CA LYS A 70 2.71 -13.05 20.29
C LYS A 70 4.02 -13.37 21.01
N ALA A 71 5.15 -13.23 20.32
CA ALA A 71 6.45 -13.09 20.97
C ALA A 71 7.40 -12.31 20.05
N THR A 72 7.91 -11.18 20.55
CA THR A 72 8.89 -10.24 19.92
C THR A 72 8.21 -9.02 19.31
N HIS A 73 7.71 -8.03 20.06
CA HIS A 73 8.44 -7.18 21.00
C HIS A 73 7.48 -6.50 22.01
N PRO A 74 7.72 -6.59 23.33
CA PRO A 74 6.93 -5.83 24.30
C PRO A 74 7.43 -4.38 24.37
N ILE A 75 6.56 -3.40 24.09
CA ILE A 75 6.25 -2.14 24.81
C ILE A 75 7.42 -1.35 25.50
N THR A 76 8.69 -1.59 25.18
CA THR A 76 9.86 -0.91 25.80
C THR A 76 10.59 0.02 24.83
N SER A 77 10.22 0.06 23.55
CA SER A 77 10.96 0.79 22.51
C SER A 77 10.48 2.23 22.28
N TRP A 78 9.22 2.58 22.55
CA TRP A 78 8.67 3.90 22.22
C TRP A 78 9.23 5.05 23.06
N ARG A 79 9.65 4.79 24.30
CA ARG A 79 10.29 5.81 25.16
C ARG A 79 11.70 6.21 24.66
N LYS A 80 12.42 5.30 23.99
CA LYS A 80 13.76 5.59 23.47
C LYS A 80 13.72 6.40 22.17
N LEU A 81 12.67 6.21 21.36
CA LEU A 81 12.48 6.98 20.13
C LEU A 81 12.03 8.42 20.40
N ALA A 82 11.11 8.64 21.36
CA ALA A 82 10.66 9.98 21.74
C ALA A 82 11.77 10.85 22.36
N ALA A 83 12.66 10.25 23.17
CA ALA A 83 13.81 10.96 23.76
C ALA A 83 14.83 11.40 22.70
N SER A 84 15.02 10.63 21.62
CA SER A 84 15.91 10.98 20.51
C SER A 84 15.36 12.13 19.66
N ILE A 85 14.05 12.18 19.44
CA ILE A 85 13.40 13.23 18.63
C ILE A 85 13.40 14.57 19.40
N ALA A 86 13.13 14.56 20.72
CA ALA A 86 13.19 15.76 21.53
C ALA A 86 14.61 16.36 21.64
N GLY A 87 15.65 15.53 21.62
CA GLY A 87 17.05 15.99 21.64
C GLY A 87 17.49 16.67 20.34
N PHE A 88 17.06 16.16 19.18
CA PHE A 88 17.42 16.74 17.88
C PHE A 88 16.70 18.06 17.59
N VAL A 89 15.44 18.21 18.03
CA VAL A 89 14.66 19.44 17.84
C VAL A 89 15.22 20.62 18.67
N LEU A 90 15.76 20.37 19.86
CA LEU A 90 16.33 21.42 20.70
C LEU A 90 17.70 21.94 20.19
N ILE A 91 18.54 21.08 19.62
CA ILE A 91 19.84 21.50 19.04
C ILE A 91 19.64 22.22 17.70
N SER A 92 18.61 21.85 16.92
CA SER A 92 18.25 22.51 15.66
C SER A 92 17.66 23.92 15.86
N GLY A 93 16.93 24.15 16.96
CA GLY A 93 16.33 25.47 17.27
C GLY A 93 17.33 26.58 17.62
N ILE A 94 18.49 26.26 18.20
CA ILE A 94 19.49 27.26 18.60
C ILE A 94 20.26 27.79 17.38
N ALA A 95 20.53 26.95 16.37
CA ALA A 95 21.24 27.36 15.15
C ALA A 95 20.40 28.32 14.29
N PHE A 96 19.08 28.10 14.20
CA PHE A 96 18.20 28.93 13.38
C PHE A 96 17.99 30.36 13.95
N ALA A 97 17.97 30.50 15.29
CA ALA A 97 17.84 31.81 15.95
C ALA A 97 19.13 32.65 15.88
N ALA A 98 20.32 32.03 15.93
CA ALA A 98 21.60 32.74 15.85
C ALA A 98 21.83 33.37 14.46
N ILE A 99 21.45 32.65 13.39
CA ILE A 99 21.61 33.13 12.02
C ILE A 99 20.62 34.27 11.71
N HIS A 100 19.38 34.19 12.20
CA HIS A 100 18.35 35.19 11.86
C HIS A 100 18.40 36.47 12.72
N THR A 101 19.08 36.45 13.88
CA THR A 101 19.23 37.66 14.73
C THR A 101 20.47 38.49 14.33
N TYR A 102 21.51 37.87 13.78
CA TYR A 102 22.71 38.57 13.33
C TYR A 102 22.46 39.47 12.11
N ILE A 103 21.62 39.00 11.17
CA ILE A 103 21.36 39.73 9.92
C ILE A 103 20.45 40.95 10.15
N LYS A 104 19.56 40.92 11.16
CA LYS A 104 18.66 42.05 11.46
C LYS A 104 19.27 43.12 12.38
N ARG A 105 20.46 42.89 12.93
CA ARG A 105 21.19 43.86 13.78
C ARG A 105 22.35 44.57 13.06
N SER A 106 22.57 44.28 11.77
CA SER A 106 23.72 44.82 11.02
C SER A 106 23.44 46.07 10.17
N GLN A 107 22.33 46.79 10.41
CA GLN A 107 22.07 48.10 9.82
C GLN A 107 21.58 49.09 10.88
N GLU A 108 22.51 49.72 11.60
CA GLU A 108 22.70 51.19 11.72
C GLU A 108 23.80 51.50 12.78
N PRO A 109 24.41 52.70 12.76
CA PRO A 109 25.87 52.84 12.78
C PRO A 109 26.39 53.41 14.10
N THR A 110 27.72 53.55 14.18
CA THR A 110 28.47 54.63 14.89
C THR A 110 29.46 54.14 15.96
N GLN A 111 30.75 54.43 15.68
CA GLN A 111 31.86 54.72 16.60
C GLN A 111 32.52 53.58 17.40
N VAL A 112 33.84 53.50 17.61
CA VAL A 112 35.07 54.16 17.09
C VAL A 112 36.27 53.43 17.77
N ILE A 113 37.48 53.60 17.23
CA ILE A 113 38.83 53.19 17.74
C ILE A 113 39.23 51.71 17.60
N ALA A 114 40.12 51.41 16.65
CA ALA A 114 41.55 51.23 16.95
C ALA A 114 42.30 50.80 15.68
N ASP A 115 43.16 51.69 15.20
CA ASP A 115 44.18 51.46 14.19
C ASP A 115 45.04 50.23 14.50
N THR A 116 45.39 49.46 13.47
CA THR A 116 46.79 49.24 13.01
C THR A 116 46.78 48.42 11.71
N HIS A 117 47.09 49.07 10.59
CA HIS A 117 47.62 48.47 9.37
C HIS A 117 49.06 49.02 9.22
N PRO A 118 50.06 48.21 8.85
CA PRO A 118 50.44 48.07 7.44
C PRO A 118 50.71 46.58 7.07
N GLU A 119 50.74 46.10 5.83
CA GLU A 119 51.33 46.67 4.64
C GLU A 119 50.91 45.87 3.38
N VAL A 120 50.69 46.62 2.31
CA VAL A 120 50.87 46.34 0.88
C VAL A 120 51.66 45.07 0.50
N VAL A 121 51.11 44.22 -0.38
CA VAL A 121 51.76 43.79 -1.65
C VAL A 121 50.69 43.46 -2.69
N LYS A 122 50.66 44.25 -3.78
CA LYS A 122 50.07 43.86 -5.06
C LYS A 122 51.07 42.95 -5.77
N SER A 123 50.63 41.85 -6.37
CA SER A 123 51.35 41.28 -7.51
C SER A 123 50.39 40.68 -8.51
N ASP A 124 50.68 41.01 -9.77
CA ASP A 124 49.86 40.87 -10.95
C ASP A 124 50.13 39.53 -11.66
N SER A 125 49.12 39.06 -12.39
CA SER A 125 49.17 38.17 -13.57
C SER A 125 49.80 36.76 -13.46
N ALA A 126 48.94 35.74 -13.56
CA ALA A 126 49.13 34.66 -14.54
C ALA A 126 47.79 33.95 -14.84
N LYS A 127 47.34 34.10 -16.09
CA LYS A 127 46.32 33.26 -16.72
C LYS A 127 46.64 31.77 -16.51
N GLN A 128 45.71 31.03 -15.90
CA GLN A 128 45.46 29.64 -16.28
C GLN A 128 43.97 29.46 -16.48
N VAL A 129 43.61 29.40 -17.77
CA VAL A 129 42.36 28.83 -18.26
C VAL A 129 42.56 27.32 -18.26
N ALA A 130 41.81 26.59 -17.44
CA ALA A 130 41.58 25.18 -17.66
C ALA A 130 40.27 24.73 -17.01
N ALA A 131 39.41 24.18 -17.88
CA ALA A 131 38.35 23.22 -17.61
C ALA A 131 37.23 23.64 -16.64
N LYS A 132 36.10 23.99 -17.26
CA LYS A 132 34.78 23.64 -16.74
C LYS A 132 34.78 22.14 -16.42
N ASP A 133 34.57 21.78 -15.17
CA ASP A 133 33.98 20.50 -14.85
C ASP A 133 32.75 20.79 -14.01
N SER A 134 31.62 20.92 -14.70
CA SER A 134 30.31 20.94 -14.07
C SER A 134 30.05 19.49 -13.65
N LEU A 135 30.55 19.12 -12.48
CA LEU A 135 30.08 17.95 -11.76
C LEU A 135 28.61 18.17 -11.46
N THR A 136 27.77 17.71 -12.39
CA THR A 136 26.33 17.56 -12.17
C THR A 136 26.22 16.59 -11.01
N HIS A 137 25.98 17.11 -9.81
CA HIS A 137 25.56 16.28 -8.69
C HIS A 137 24.32 15.51 -9.17
N PRO A 138 24.36 14.16 -9.20
CA PRO A 138 23.14 13.40 -9.47
C PRO A 138 22.14 13.79 -8.39
N LYS A 139 20.98 14.28 -8.83
CA LYS A 139 19.82 14.50 -7.96
C LYS A 139 19.61 13.20 -7.17
N PRO A 140 19.47 13.23 -5.84
CA PRO A 140 19.19 12.02 -5.07
C PRO A 140 17.89 11.41 -5.61
N GLU A 141 18.04 10.31 -6.33
CA GLU A 141 16.93 9.55 -6.88
C GLU A 141 16.29 8.80 -5.70
N LYS A 142 14.98 8.96 -5.50
CA LYS A 142 14.28 8.29 -4.40
C LYS A 142 14.41 6.77 -4.58
N PRO A 143 14.59 6.00 -3.50
CA PRO A 143 14.75 4.55 -3.62
C PRO A 143 13.51 3.94 -4.29
N ALA A 144 13.72 2.97 -5.18
CA ALA A 144 12.64 2.16 -5.72
C ALA A 144 11.95 1.40 -4.58
N ILE A 145 10.63 1.54 -4.48
CA ILE A 145 9.78 0.92 -3.47
C ILE A 145 8.80 0.00 -4.20
N HIS A 146 8.71 -1.22 -3.69
CA HIS A 146 7.65 -2.15 -4.01
C HIS A 146 7.01 -2.58 -2.69
N LYS A 147 5.74 -2.25 -2.49
CA LYS A 147 5.06 -2.42 -1.20
C LYS A 147 3.61 -2.84 -1.41
N THR A 148 3.20 -3.87 -0.70
CA THR A 148 1.79 -4.28 -0.61
C THR A 148 1.14 -3.59 0.57
N PHE A 149 0.00 -2.96 0.33
CA PHE A 149 -0.92 -2.48 1.35
C PHE A 149 -2.04 -3.49 1.49
N GLU A 150 -2.15 -4.09 2.67
CA GLU A 150 -3.19 -5.05 2.99
C GLU A 150 -3.94 -4.57 4.23
N ASN A 151 -5.25 -4.36 4.08
CA ASN A 151 -6.13 -3.96 5.18
C ASN A 151 -5.65 -2.69 5.93
N VAL A 152 -4.94 -1.78 5.25
CA VAL A 152 -4.52 -0.48 5.81
C VAL A 152 -5.60 0.56 5.53
N ALA A 153 -5.78 1.52 6.44
CA ALA A 153 -6.70 2.63 6.22
C ALA A 153 -6.26 3.46 5.02
N PHE A 154 -7.19 3.80 4.13
CA PHE A 154 -6.91 4.47 2.87
C PHE A 154 -6.19 5.80 3.08
N GLU A 155 -6.52 6.56 4.13
CA GLU A 155 -5.79 7.77 4.52
C GLU A 155 -4.29 7.54 4.72
N GLN A 156 -3.92 6.45 5.41
CA GLN A 156 -2.51 6.13 5.65
C GLN A 156 -1.84 5.69 4.35
N MET A 157 -2.51 4.83 3.58
CA MET A 157 -1.99 4.32 2.31
C MET A 157 -1.71 5.46 1.32
N ILE A 158 -2.71 6.30 1.04
CA ILE A 158 -2.57 7.35 0.03
C ILE A 158 -1.61 8.45 0.50
N SER A 159 -1.53 8.72 1.80
CA SER A 159 -0.57 9.69 2.35
C SER A 159 0.87 9.21 2.20
N GLU A 160 1.12 7.91 2.37
CA GLU A 160 2.45 7.32 2.16
C GLU A 160 2.87 7.40 0.69
N ILE A 161 1.95 7.04 -0.23
CA ILE A 161 2.17 7.16 -1.67
C ILE A 161 2.43 8.63 -2.03
N ALA A 162 1.55 9.56 -1.62
CA ALA A 162 1.68 10.98 -1.94
C ALA A 162 2.99 11.59 -1.42
N SER A 163 3.40 11.22 -0.20
CA SER A 163 4.67 11.68 0.38
C SER A 163 5.88 11.26 -0.45
N TYR A 164 5.84 10.08 -1.07
CA TYR A 164 6.89 9.65 -1.99
C TYR A 164 6.96 10.50 -3.26
N TYR A 165 5.84 11.06 -3.73
CA TYR A 165 5.81 11.96 -4.90
C TYR A 165 5.86 13.46 -4.52
N ASP A 166 6.13 13.79 -3.25
CA ASP A 166 6.12 15.17 -2.73
C ASP A 166 4.76 15.88 -2.91
N LEU A 167 3.67 15.12 -2.83
CA LEU A 167 2.30 15.62 -2.93
C LEU A 167 1.62 15.68 -1.57
N GLN A 168 0.69 16.62 -1.41
CA GLN A 168 -0.21 16.67 -0.27
C GLN A 168 -1.49 15.89 -0.57
N VAL A 169 -2.15 15.36 0.46
CA VAL A 169 -3.46 14.70 0.32
C VAL A 169 -4.51 15.53 1.00
N LYS A 170 -5.66 15.70 0.33
CA LYS A 170 -6.84 16.33 0.88
C LYS A 170 -8.04 15.40 0.69
N PHE A 171 -8.81 15.22 1.76
CA PHE A 171 -10.06 14.48 1.74
C PHE A 171 -11.24 15.45 1.74
N GLU A 172 -12.19 15.27 0.82
CA GLU A 172 -13.46 15.99 0.82
C GLU A 172 -14.46 15.33 1.78
N ASN A 173 -14.52 14.00 1.80
CA ASN A 173 -15.31 13.21 2.74
C ASN A 173 -14.41 12.47 3.76
N ASN A 174 -14.84 12.42 5.02
CA ASN A 174 -14.14 11.67 6.06
C ASN A 174 -14.41 10.16 6.01
N GLU A 175 -15.48 9.72 5.36
CA GLU A 175 -15.82 8.30 5.24
C GLU A 175 -14.74 7.53 4.47
N ASP A 176 -14.21 8.13 3.40
CA ASP A 176 -13.20 7.52 2.52
C ASP A 176 -11.87 7.24 3.24
N LYS A 177 -11.58 7.96 4.32
CA LYS A 177 -10.36 7.76 5.12
C LYS A 177 -10.28 6.37 5.71
N THR A 178 -11.43 5.77 5.98
CA THR A 178 -11.56 4.47 6.66
C THR A 178 -11.60 3.29 5.70
N LEU A 179 -11.72 3.55 4.39
CA LEU A 179 -11.70 2.52 3.35
C LEU A 179 -10.44 1.66 3.49
N ARG A 180 -10.57 0.35 3.21
CA ARG A 180 -9.45 -0.58 3.26
C ARG A 180 -9.36 -1.33 1.96
N LEU A 181 -8.18 -1.26 1.33
CA LEU A 181 -7.92 -1.84 0.03
C LEU A 181 -6.76 -2.83 0.13
N TYR A 182 -6.75 -3.77 -0.81
CA TYR A 182 -5.55 -4.47 -1.19
C TYR A 182 -4.95 -3.75 -2.40
N TYR A 183 -3.74 -3.21 -2.26
CA TYR A 183 -3.06 -2.51 -3.35
C TYR A 183 -1.56 -2.77 -3.34
N GLU A 184 -1.01 -3.15 -4.49
CA GLU A 184 0.41 -3.36 -4.68
C GLU A 184 1.02 -2.12 -5.32
N TRP A 185 1.76 -1.34 -4.54
CA TRP A 185 2.37 -0.11 -4.99
C TRP A 185 3.77 -0.36 -5.53
N ASN A 186 4.04 0.14 -6.74
CA ASN A 186 5.34 0.17 -7.38
C ASN A 186 5.75 1.62 -7.67
N SER A 187 6.82 2.09 -7.05
CA SER A 187 7.23 3.49 -7.15
C SER A 187 7.91 3.86 -8.47
N HIS A 188 8.17 2.88 -9.35
CA HIS A 188 8.53 3.14 -10.74
C HIS A 188 7.36 3.64 -11.58
N SER A 189 6.11 3.40 -11.15
CA SER A 189 4.93 3.95 -11.81
C SER A 189 4.85 5.45 -11.58
N SER A 190 4.37 6.19 -12.58
CA SER A 190 4.09 7.62 -12.40
C SER A 190 2.85 7.81 -11.51
N ILE A 191 2.76 8.95 -10.84
CA ILE A 191 1.60 9.23 -9.97
C ILE A 191 0.29 9.25 -10.77
N GLU A 192 0.31 9.68 -12.03
CA GLU A 192 -0.86 9.69 -12.90
C GLU A 192 -1.38 8.27 -13.16
N ASN A 193 -0.47 7.30 -13.34
CA ASN A 193 -0.84 5.90 -13.51
C ASN A 193 -1.39 5.31 -12.21
N ILE A 194 -0.76 5.61 -11.07
CA ILE A 194 -1.24 5.16 -9.76
C ILE A 194 -2.64 5.71 -9.48
N VAL A 195 -2.88 7.00 -9.72
CA VAL A 195 -4.22 7.61 -9.57
C VAL A 195 -5.23 6.94 -10.49
N LYS A 196 -4.86 6.64 -11.74
CA LYS A 196 -5.73 5.95 -12.69
C LYS A 196 -6.06 4.52 -12.23
N GLU A 197 -5.11 3.79 -11.67
CA GLU A 197 -5.33 2.45 -11.10
C GLU A 197 -6.24 2.51 -9.88
N LEU A 198 -5.96 3.43 -8.94
CA LEU A 198 -6.77 3.59 -7.73
C LEU A 198 -8.22 3.99 -8.04
N ASN A 199 -8.46 4.79 -9.08
CA ASN A 199 -9.81 5.14 -9.52
C ASN A 199 -10.58 3.99 -10.19
N GLN A 200 -10.00 2.80 -10.33
CA GLN A 200 -10.73 1.60 -10.77
C GLN A 200 -11.49 0.93 -9.62
N PHE A 201 -11.16 1.25 -8.37
CA PHE A 201 -11.92 0.77 -7.22
C PHE A 201 -13.25 1.52 -7.11
N GLU A 202 -14.33 0.77 -6.83
CA GLU A 202 -15.71 1.28 -6.84
C GLU A 202 -15.93 2.50 -5.92
N ASN A 203 -15.25 2.53 -4.77
CA ASN A 203 -15.41 3.58 -3.75
C ASN A 203 -14.20 4.51 -3.68
N VAL A 204 -13.44 4.67 -4.77
CA VAL A 204 -12.27 5.53 -4.83
C VAL A 204 -12.39 6.51 -5.97
N ASN A 205 -12.29 7.81 -5.64
CA ASN A 205 -12.24 8.87 -6.61
C ASN A 205 -11.17 9.89 -6.21
N ILE A 206 -10.08 9.94 -6.98
CA ILE A 206 -8.90 10.76 -6.73
C ILE A 206 -8.66 11.67 -7.93
N GLU A 207 -8.49 12.96 -7.67
CA GLU A 207 -8.02 13.94 -8.65
C GLU A 207 -6.61 14.40 -8.31
N LEU A 208 -5.70 14.29 -9.29
CA LEU A 208 -4.38 14.90 -9.21
C LEU A 208 -4.49 16.36 -9.65
N GLN A 209 -4.27 17.27 -8.71
CA GLN A 209 -4.01 18.69 -8.96
C GLN A 209 -2.53 18.98 -8.77
N GLN A 210 -2.06 20.14 -9.28
CA GLN A 210 -0.64 20.50 -9.44
C GLN A 210 0.32 19.92 -8.39
N ASN A 211 -0.01 20.02 -7.09
CA ASN A 211 0.81 19.47 -6.01
C ASN A 211 -0.02 18.74 -4.94
N GLU A 212 -1.24 18.33 -5.27
CA GLU A 212 -2.22 17.77 -4.34
C GLU A 212 -2.98 16.59 -4.96
N LEU A 213 -3.26 15.57 -4.15
CA LEU A 213 -4.24 14.52 -4.43
C LEU A 213 -5.52 14.86 -3.65
N ILE A 214 -6.62 15.06 -4.37
CA ILE A 214 -7.94 15.30 -3.77
C ILE A 214 -8.74 14.02 -3.85
N VAL A 215 -9.08 13.45 -2.70
CA VAL A 215 -10.00 12.31 -2.56
C VAL A 215 -11.42 12.84 -2.37
N LYS A 216 -12.34 12.45 -3.23
CA LYS A 216 -13.71 12.96 -3.33
C LYS A 216 -14.76 12.01 -2.79
#